data_AF-A0A392RXC6-F1
#
_entry.id   AF-A0A392RXC6-F1
#
_cell.length_a   1.000
_cell.length_b   1.000
_cell.length_c   1.000
_cell.angle_alpha   90.00
_cell.angle_beta   90.00
_cell.angle_gamma   90.00
#
_symmetry.space_group_name_H-M   'P 1'
#
loop_
_entity.id
_entity.type
_entity.pdbx_description
1 polymer ?
#
loop_
_entity_poly.entity_id
_entity_poly.type
_entity_poly.pdbx_seq_one_letter_code
_entity_poly.pdbx_strand_id
1 'polypeptide(L)' 'MVFKKWFKRMEITLDEAHRAFLKEMEELHEDELRKKIPPKLPDPGRFTIPCSIKGVNIEEALLDMGSSINL' A
#
# COMPACT_ATOMS: atom_id res chain seq x y z
N MET A 1 -28.31 -11.88 -6.94
CA MET A 1 -29.07 -11.28 -8.07
C MET A 1 -29.61 -9.86 -7.77
N VAL A 2 -29.26 -9.24 -6.63
CA VAL A 2 -29.69 -7.88 -6.24
C VAL A 2 -28.71 -6.82 -6.78
N PHE A 3 -27.40 -7.09 -6.68
CA PHE A 3 -26.33 -6.23 -7.18
C PHE A 3 -26.46 -5.89 -8.68
N LYS A 4 -26.69 -6.91 -9.53
CA LYS A 4 -26.84 -6.69 -10.98
C LYS A 4 -28.07 -5.84 -11.36
N LYS A 5 -29.15 -5.89 -10.56
CA LYS A 5 -30.36 -5.07 -10.77
C LYS A 5 -30.13 -3.60 -10.39
N TRP A 6 -29.28 -3.36 -9.40
CA TRP A 6 -28.95 -2.02 -8.92
C TRP A 6 -28.13 -1.24 -9.96
N PHE A 7 -27.08 -1.85 -10.52
CA PHE A 7 -26.28 -1.25 -11.61
C PHE A 7 -27.11 -0.95 -12.87
N LYS A 8 -28.05 -1.84 -13.24
CA LYS A 8 -28.91 -1.63 -14.41
C LYS A 8 -29.86 -0.43 -14.26
N ARG A 9 -30.19 -0.02 -13.02
CA ARG A 9 -31.04 1.15 -12.74
C ARG A 9 -30.26 2.47 -12.71
N MET A 10 -28.94 2.40 -12.54
CA MET A 10 -28.08 3.58 -12.54
C MET A 10 -27.55 3.94 -13.93
N GLU A 11 -27.91 3.18 -14.98
CA GLU A 11 -27.45 3.37 -16.37
C GLU A 11 -25.93 3.56 -16.53
N ILE A 12 -25.16 3.06 -15.57
CA ILE A 12 -23.70 3.17 -15.57
C ILE A 12 -23.16 1.75 -15.60
N THR A 13 -22.36 1.46 -16.62
CA THR A 13 -21.61 0.22 -16.72
C THR A 13 -20.52 0.18 -15.65
N LEU A 14 -20.05 -1.02 -15.29
CA LEU A 14 -18.97 -1.18 -14.32
C LEU A 14 -17.71 -0.40 -14.75
N ASP A 15 -17.44 -0.36 -16.06
CA ASP A 15 -16.31 0.37 -16.64
C ASP A 15 -16.46 1.88 -16.49
N GLU A 16 -17.67 2.41 -16.68
CA GLU A 16 -17.95 3.84 -16.47
C GLU A 16 -17.87 4.21 -14.99
N ALA A 17 -18.36 3.36 -14.10
CA ALA A 17 -18.23 3.56 -12.65
C ALA A 17 -16.75 3.55 -12.24
N HIS A 18 -15.96 2.62 -12.78
CA HIS A 18 -14.52 2.54 -12.49
C HIS A 18 -13.77 3.77 -13.02
N ARG A 19 -14.09 4.23 -14.24
CA ARG A 19 -13.51 5.45 -14.81
C ARG A 19 -13.90 6.69 -14.02
N ALA A 20 -15.17 6.81 -13.61
CA ALA A 20 -15.64 7.93 -12.80
C ALA A 20 -14.91 7.98 -11.45
N PHE A 21 -14.77 6.83 -10.79
CA PHE A 21 -14.03 6.71 -9.54
C PHE A 21 -12.56 7.11 -9.69
N LEU A 22 -11.86 6.64 -10.72
CA LEU A 22 -10.47 7.02 -10.98
C LEU A 22 -10.33 8.51 -11.27
N LYS A 23 -11.27 9.09 -12.04
CA LYS A 23 -11.27 10.52 -12.36
C LYS A 23 -11.51 11.39 -11.13
N GLU A 24 -12.43 11.00 -10.25
CA GLU A 24 -12.68 11.67 -8.98
C GLU A 24 -11.46 11.57 -8.03
N MET A 25 -10.80 10.41 -8.02
CA MET A 25 -9.54 10.22 -7.29
C MET A 25 -8.42 11.09 -7.84
N GLU A 26 -8.31 11.26 -9.17
CA GLU A 26 -7.32 12.11 -9.84
C GLU A 26 -7.56 13.61 -9.62
N GLU A 27 -8.82 14.06 -9.66
CA GLU A 27 -9.19 15.46 -9.43
C GLU A 27 -8.90 15.94 -7.99
N LEU A 28 -8.87 15.03 -7.02
CA LEU A 28 -8.44 15.30 -5.64
C LEU A 28 -6.91 15.38 -5.46
N HIS A 29 -6.10 14.95 -6.44
CA HIS A 29 -4.84 14.26 -6.11
C HIS A 29 -3.55 15.07 -6.06
N GLU A 30 -3.46 16.34 -6.45
CA GLU A 30 -2.16 17.02 -6.43
C GLU A 30 -1.99 18.03 -5.30
N ASP A 31 -2.79 19.09 -5.25
CA ASP A 31 -2.46 20.22 -4.37
C ASP A 31 -2.77 20.00 -2.88
N GLU A 32 -3.83 19.26 -2.56
CA GLU A 32 -4.19 18.98 -1.17
C GLU A 32 -3.45 17.77 -0.61
N LEU A 33 -3.17 16.79 -1.46
CA LEU A 33 -2.45 15.58 -1.08
C LEU A 33 -0.95 15.88 -0.85
N ARG A 34 -0.31 16.65 -1.74
CA ARG A 34 1.11 17.03 -1.58
C ARG A 34 1.36 17.88 -0.34
N LYS A 35 0.39 18.69 0.09
CA LYS A 35 0.48 19.50 1.32
C LYS A 35 0.34 18.69 2.61
N LYS A 36 -0.29 17.52 2.55
CA LYS A 36 -0.58 16.66 3.72
C LYS A 36 0.30 15.41 3.80
N ILE A 37 0.91 15.00 2.69
CA ILE A 37 1.80 13.85 2.65
C ILE A 37 3.18 14.29 3.18
N PRO A 38 3.67 13.69 4.28
CA PRO A 38 5.03 13.94 4.73
C PRO A 38 6.01 13.54 3.63
N PRO A 39 7.14 14.26 3.47
CA PRO A 39 8.13 13.92 2.48
C PRO A 39 8.56 12.47 2.65
N LYS A 40 8.64 11.72 1.54
CA LYS A 40 9.08 10.33 1.56
C LYS A 40 10.49 10.30 2.16
N LEU A 41 10.66 9.58 3.26
CA LEU A 41 11.98 9.34 3.82
C LEU A 41 12.82 8.56 2.80
N PRO A 42 14.12 8.90 2.66
CA PRO A 42 15.02 8.06 1.88
C PRO A 42 14.99 6.65 2.45
N ASP A 43 15.13 5.66 1.56
CA ASP A 43 15.26 4.28 1.99
C ASP A 43 16.48 4.16 2.93
N PRO A 44 16.30 3.70 4.19
CA PRO A 44 17.42 3.51 5.11
C PRO A 44 18.38 2.40 4.63
N GLY A 45 18.02 1.63 3.59
CA GLY A 45 18.80 0.51 3.08
C GLY A 45 18.48 -0.76 3.87
N ARG A 46 19.50 -1.47 4.35
CA ARG A 46 19.30 -2.69 5.13
C ARG A 46 18.91 -2.34 6.56
N PHE A 47 17.74 -2.79 6.99
CA PHE A 47 17.33 -2.72 8.39
C PHE A 47 17.77 -4.00 9.11
N THR A 48 18.85 -3.90 9.88
CA THR A 48 19.40 -5.03 10.65
C THR A 48 19.15 -4.83 12.14
N ILE A 49 18.95 -5.95 12.85
CA ILE A 49 18.84 -5.99 14.30
C ILE A 49 19.86 -6.98 14.86
N PRO A 50 20.47 -6.71 16.04
CA PRO A 50 21.25 -7.71 16.73
C PRO A 50 20.33 -8.78 17.31
N CYS A 51 20.73 -10.05 17.26
CA CYS A 51 20.01 -11.14 17.88
C CYS A 51 20.95 -12.21 18.44
N SER A 52 20.42 -13.14 19.24
CA SER A 52 21.16 -14.29 19.74
C SER A 52 20.37 -15.57 19.50
N ILE A 53 21.01 -16.55 18.85
CA ILE A 53 20.41 -17.86 18.57
C ILE A 53 21.23 -18.91 19.31
N LYS A 54 20.62 -19.58 20.29
CA LYS A 54 21.29 -20.61 21.12
C LYS A 54 22.61 -20.12 21.74
N GLY A 55 22.68 -18.85 22.13
CA GLY A 55 23.87 -18.24 22.72
C GLY A 55 24.92 -17.77 21.72
N VAL A 56 24.71 -17.96 20.41
CA VAL A 56 25.53 -17.36 19.36
C VAL A 56 24.98 -15.97 19.06
N ASN A 57 25.81 -14.94 19.23
CA ASN A 57 25.44 -13.56 18.94
C ASN A 57 25.61 -13.27 17.45
N ILE A 58 24.61 -12.64 16.86
CA ILE A 58 24.57 -12.20 15.47
C ILE A 58 24.35 -10.68 15.51
N GLU A 59 25.35 -9.92 15.08
CA GLU A 59 25.32 -8.46 15.18
C GLU A 59 24.40 -7.82 14.13
N GLU A 60 24.30 -8.44 12.94
CA GLU A 60 23.57 -7.89 11.79
C GLU A 60 22.57 -8.90 11.20
N ALA A 61 21.48 -9.19 11.92
CA ALA A 61 20.39 -9.98 11.36
C ALA A 61 19.46 -9.08 10.53
N LEU A 62 19.32 -9.34 9.23
CA LEU A 62 18.42 -8.59 8.35
C LEU A 62 16.97 -8.84 8.73
N LEU A 63 16.21 -7.78 8.96
CA LEU A 63 14.77 -7.86 9.18
C LEU A 63 14.04 -7.60 7.87
N ASP A 64 13.62 -8.67 7.20
CA ASP A 64 12.77 -8.60 6.02
C ASP A 64 11.31 -8.78 6.39
N MET A 65 10.55 -7.67 6.47
CA MET A 65 9.11 -7.72 6.76
C MET A 65 8.28 -8.34 5.62
N GLY A 66 8.87 -8.54 4.43
CA GLY A 66 8.24 -9.25 3.32
C GLY A 66 8.43 -10.77 3.37
N SER A 67 9.30 -11.27 4.24
CA SER A 67 9.55 -12.70 4.40
C SER A 67 8.66 -13.30 5.48
N SER A 68 8.08 -14.47 5.19
CA SER A 68 7.33 -15.26 6.16
C SER A 68 8.20 -16.27 6.92
N ILE A 69 9.47 -16.40 6.55
CA ILE A 69 10.43 -17.33 7.15
C ILE A 69 11.73 -16.64 7.53
N ASN A 70 12.39 -17.17 8.56
CA ASN A 70 13.74 -16.80 8.94
C ASN A 70 14.72 -17.81 8.31
N LEU A 71 15.83 -17.33 7.75
CA LEU A 71 16.90 -18.14 7.17
C LEU A 71 18.11 -18.21 8.10
#